data_AF-A0AAV3K970-F1
#
_entry.id   AF-A0AAV3K970-F1
#
_cell.length_a   1.000
_cell.length_b   1.000
_cell.length_c   1.000
_cell.angle_alpha   90.00
_cell.angle_beta   90.00
_cell.angle_gamma   90.00
#
_symmetry.space_group_name_H-M   'P 1'
#
loop_
_entity.id
_entity.type
_entity.pdbx_description
1 polymer ?
#
loop_
_entity_poly.entity_id
_entity_poly.type
_entity_poly.pdbx_seq_one_letter_code
_entity_poly.pdbx_strand_id
1 'polypeptide(L)'
;MITKRKAYVRGMTPTWWQKLGFYRFYMLREGTAVPAVWFSIVLLHGVFSLKAGPEGWSQFVGFLQNPLVLLLNIIALLAAVLHTKTWFDLAPKATIIIVKDEKMGPEPIVKGLWAAAVVITLAVLAIALLF
;
A
#
# COMPACT_ATOMS: atom_id res chain seq x y z
N MET A 1 39.09 12.03 37.95
CA MET A 1 37.76 12.43 38.46
C MET A 1 36.68 11.73 37.63
N ILE A 2 35.72 11.07 38.28
CA ILE A 2 34.58 10.43 37.60
C ILE A 2 33.43 11.45 37.53
N THR A 3 32.69 11.47 36.41
CA THR A 3 31.59 12.43 36.20
C THR A 3 30.49 12.28 37.25
N LYS A 4 29.99 13.42 37.77
CA LYS A 4 28.84 13.46 38.71
C LYS A 4 27.48 13.38 38.01
N ARG A 5 27.44 13.31 36.67
CA ARG A 5 26.17 13.32 35.91
C ARG A 5 25.45 11.98 36.06
N LYS A 6 24.14 12.04 36.31
CA LYS A 6 23.22 10.90 36.21
C LYS A 6 22.24 11.16 35.07
N ALA A 7 22.54 10.65 33.88
CA ALA A 7 21.69 10.86 32.71
C ALA A 7 20.33 10.18 32.91
N TYR A 8 19.24 10.94 32.72
CA TYR A 8 17.89 10.42 32.78
C TYR A 8 17.46 9.88 31.42
N VAL A 9 16.93 8.66 31.39
CA VAL A 9 16.39 8.02 30.19
C VAL A 9 14.87 7.96 30.32
N ARG A 10 14.15 8.56 29.37
CA ARG A 10 12.68 8.52 29.31
C ARG A 10 12.22 7.15 28.83
N GLY A 11 11.15 6.63 29.43
CA GLY A 11 10.47 5.44 28.92
C GLY A 11 9.70 5.72 27.63
N MET A 12 9.64 4.73 26.74
CA MET A 12 8.85 4.76 25.50
C MET A 12 7.80 3.64 25.56
N THR A 13 6.52 4.01 25.64
CA THR A 13 5.41 3.04 25.75
C THR A 13 5.06 2.47 24.38
N PRO A 14 4.45 1.27 24.29
CA PRO A 14 3.96 0.70 23.01
C PRO A 14 2.94 1.58 22.29
N THR A 15 2.26 2.47 23.01
CA THR A 15 1.25 3.43 22.50
C THR A 15 1.85 4.77 22.07
N TRP A 16 3.17 4.88 21.94
CA TRP A 16 3.86 6.14 21.57
C TRP A 16 3.26 6.81 20.32
N TRP A 17 2.81 6.00 19.36
CA TRP A 17 2.29 6.46 18.08
C TRP A 17 0.91 7.12 18.18
N GLN A 18 0.19 6.94 19.29
CA GLN A 18 -1.14 7.55 19.49
C GLN A 18 -1.05 9.05 19.81
N LYS A 19 0.14 9.53 20.21
CA LYS A 19 0.34 10.88 20.75
C LYS A 19 0.29 11.99 19.70
N LEU A 20 0.60 11.70 18.43
CA LEU A 20 0.74 12.71 17.38
C LEU A 20 0.08 12.22 16.09
N GLY A 21 -0.64 13.11 15.40
CA GLY A 21 -1.30 12.80 14.13
C GLY A 21 -0.35 12.22 13.07
N PHE A 22 0.89 12.73 13.01
CA PHE A 22 1.93 12.22 12.11
C PHE A 22 2.26 10.74 12.38
N TYR A 23 2.39 10.34 13.65
CA TYR A 23 2.67 8.94 14.00
C TYR A 23 1.48 8.03 13.75
N ARG A 24 0.25 8.52 14.00
CA ARG A 24 -0.97 7.79 13.68
C ARG A 24 -1.07 7.53 12.18
N PHE A 25 -0.76 8.52 11.35
CA PHE A 25 -0.73 8.36 9.89
C PHE A 25 0.39 7.42 9.43
N TYR A 26 1.57 7.47 10.05
CA TYR A 26 2.64 6.50 9.81
C TYR A 26 2.17 5.07 10.09
N MET A 27 1.53 4.81 11.23
CA MET A 27 1.01 3.49 11.55
C MET A 27 -0.11 3.06 10.60
N LEU A 28 -0.97 3.99 10.17
CA LEU A 28 -1.98 3.72 9.16
C LEU A 28 -1.36 3.33 7.81
N ARG A 29 -0.29 4.02 7.39
CA ARG A 29 0.48 3.70 6.18
C ARG A 29 1.05 2.28 6.26
N GLU A 30 1.75 1.94 7.33
CA GLU A 30 2.29 0.57 7.49
C GLU A 30 1.17 -0.47 7.57
N GLY A 31 0.03 -0.10 8.16
CA GLY A 31 -1.16 -0.94 8.26
C GLY A 31 -1.74 -1.36 6.91
N THR A 32 -1.44 -0.67 5.80
CA THR A 32 -1.89 -1.09 4.46
C THR A 32 -1.33 -2.47 4.05
N ALA A 33 -0.30 -2.96 4.75
CA ALA A 33 0.23 -4.32 4.55
C ALA A 33 -0.82 -5.40 4.85
N VAL A 34 -1.70 -5.21 5.84
CA VAL A 34 -2.69 -6.22 6.23
C VAL A 34 -3.72 -6.44 5.10
N PRO A 35 -4.38 -5.41 4.55
CA PRO A 35 -5.27 -5.60 3.40
C PRO A 35 -4.56 -6.08 2.12
N ALA A 36 -3.27 -5.73 1.94
CA ALA A 36 -2.49 -6.21 0.80
C ALA A 36 -2.22 -7.73 0.86
N VAL A 37 -1.90 -8.26 2.05
CA VAL A 37 -1.75 -9.70 2.26
C VAL A 37 -3.11 -10.39 2.13
N TRP A 38 -4.19 -9.81 2.67
CA TRP A 38 -5.55 -10.31 2.47
C TRP A 38 -5.87 -10.48 0.98
N PHE A 39 -5.65 -9.44 0.17
CA PHE A 39 -5.96 -9.51 -1.25
C PHE A 39 -5.08 -10.53 -1.99
N SER A 40 -3.82 -10.69 -1.58
CA SER A 40 -2.94 -11.77 -2.08
C SER A 40 -3.50 -13.17 -1.79
N ILE A 41 -4.07 -13.38 -0.60
CA ILE A 41 -4.72 -14.66 -0.24
C ILE A 41 -5.99 -14.88 -1.08
N VAL A 42 -6.79 -13.83 -1.30
CA VAL A 42 -7.97 -13.90 -2.17
C VAL A 42 -7.57 -14.30 -3.60
N LEU A 43 -6.47 -13.75 -4.14
CA LEU A 43 -5.95 -14.14 -5.44
C LEU A 43 -5.48 -15.60 -5.48
N LEU A 44 -4.75 -16.07 -4.46
CA LEU A 44 -4.34 -17.47 -4.37
C LEU A 44 -5.54 -18.42 -4.34
N HIS A 45 -6.57 -18.10 -3.55
CA HIS A 45 -7.82 -18.85 -3.54
C HIS A 45 -8.43 -18.88 -4.96
N GLY A 46 -8.52 -17.73 -5.63
CA GLY A 46 -9.01 -17.64 -7.00
C GLY A 46 -8.22 -18.51 -7.99
N VAL A 47 -6.89 -18.53 -7.91
CA VAL A 47 -6.03 -19.35 -8.78
C VAL A 47 -6.28 -20.85 -8.59
N PHE A 48 -6.37 -21.33 -7.34
CA PHE A 48 -6.64 -22.74 -7.06
C PHE A 48 -8.07 -23.14 -7.42
N SER A 49 -9.05 -22.26 -7.18
CA SER A 49 -10.44 -22.47 -7.56
C SER A 49 -10.62 -22.49 -9.08
N LEU A 50 -9.89 -21.66 -9.82
CA LEU A 50 -9.85 -21.69 -11.28
C LEU A 50 -9.27 -23.02 -11.79
N LYS A 51 -8.19 -23.51 -11.17
CA LYS A 51 -7.60 -24.82 -11.50
C LYS A 51 -8.56 -25.99 -11.24
N ALA A 52 -9.46 -25.86 -10.25
CA ALA A 52 -10.46 -26.87 -9.91
C ALA A 52 -11.63 -26.95 -10.91
N GLY A 53 -11.63 -26.12 -11.96
CA GLY A 53 -12.63 -26.14 -13.02
C GLY A 53 -13.84 -25.24 -12.74
N PRO A 54 -14.89 -25.33 -13.58
CA PRO A 54 -16.01 -24.39 -13.56
C PRO A 54 -16.76 -24.34 -12.21
N GLU A 55 -16.91 -25.48 -11.55
CA GLU A 55 -17.58 -25.57 -10.23
C GLU A 55 -16.78 -24.84 -9.15
N GLY A 56 -15.46 -25.06 -9.09
CA GLY A 56 -14.58 -24.35 -8.15
C GLY A 56 -14.56 -22.85 -8.41
N TRP A 57 -14.54 -22.43 -9.69
CA TRP A 57 -14.64 -21.03 -10.06
C TRP A 57 -15.96 -20.39 -9.64
N SER A 58 -17.09 -21.08 -9.87
CA SER A 58 -18.42 -20.61 -9.44
C SER A 58 -18.48 -20.38 -7.92
N GLN A 59 -17.92 -21.31 -7.14
CA GLN A 59 -17.82 -21.17 -5.68
C GLN A 59 -16.95 -19.98 -5.26
N PHE A 60 -15.84 -19.74 -5.96
CA PHE A 60 -15.01 -18.56 -5.71
C PHE A 60 -15.75 -17.25 -6.01
N VAL A 61 -16.49 -17.18 -7.12
CA VAL A 61 -17.34 -16.01 -7.43
C VAL A 61 -18.41 -15.82 -6.35
N GLY A 62 -19.06 -16.90 -5.88
CA GLY A 62 -20.00 -16.84 -4.75
C GLY A 62 -19.37 -16.33 -3.46
N PHE A 63 -18.12 -16.72 -3.17
CA PHE A 63 -17.34 -16.17 -2.06
C PHE A 63 -17.11 -14.65 -2.20
N LEU A 64 -16.75 -14.16 -3.40
CA LEU A 64 -16.57 -12.72 -3.66
C LEU A 64 -17.87 -11.92 -3.56
N GLN A 65 -19.02 -12.54 -3.85
CA GLN A 65 -20.35 -11.93 -3.73
C GLN A 65 -20.84 -11.81 -2.29
N ASN A 66 -20.17 -12.45 -1.31
CA ASN A 66 -20.49 -12.28 0.09
C ASN A 66 -20.29 -10.80 0.50
N PRO A 67 -21.30 -10.12 1.09
CA PRO A 67 -21.20 -8.71 1.45
C PRO A 67 -20.02 -8.35 2.37
N LEU A 68 -19.60 -9.26 3.25
CA LEU A 68 -18.44 -9.06 4.11
C LEU A 68 -17.14 -9.11 3.32
N VAL A 69 -17.02 -10.03 2.37
CA VAL A 69 -15.85 -10.15 1.49
C VAL A 69 -15.76 -8.92 0.57
N LEU A 70 -16.91 -8.48 0.02
CA LEU A 70 -16.98 -7.24 -0.75
C LEU A 70 -16.51 -6.04 0.06
N LEU A 71 -16.98 -5.89 1.30
CA LEU A 71 -16.53 -4.81 2.19
C LEU A 71 -15.02 -4.87 2.46
N LEU A 72 -14.48 -6.05 2.74
CA LEU A 72 -13.03 -6.25 2.94
C LEU A 72 -12.23 -5.89 1.68
N ASN A 73 -12.74 -6.22 0.49
CA ASN A 73 -12.09 -5.87 -0.77
C ASN A 73 -12.15 -4.37 -1.07
N ILE A 74 -13.24 -3.68 -0.71
CA ILE A 74 -13.30 -2.22 -0.78
C ILE A 74 -12.28 -1.59 0.16
N ILE A 75 -12.16 -2.09 1.41
CA ILE A 75 -11.13 -1.64 2.35
C ILE A 75 -9.73 -1.90 1.79
N ALA A 76 -9.51 -3.06 1.16
CA ALA A 76 -8.24 -3.38 0.51
C ALA A 76 -7.92 -2.43 -0.64
N LEU A 77 -8.90 -2.07 -1.46
CA LEU A 77 -8.73 -1.09 -2.52
C LEU A 77 -8.36 0.29 -1.97
N LEU A 78 -9.08 0.78 -0.95
CA LEU A 78 -8.78 2.07 -0.31
C LEU A 78 -7.38 2.07 0.34
N ALA A 79 -7.01 0.98 1.00
CA ALA A 79 -5.67 0.82 1.57
C ALA A 79 -4.59 0.77 0.49
N ALA A 80 -4.83 0.11 -0.64
CA ALA A 80 -3.91 0.09 -1.77
C ALA A 80 -3.75 1.48 -2.40
N VAL A 81 -4.81 2.27 -2.53
CA VAL A 81 -4.72 3.67 -3.00
C VAL A 81 -3.90 4.53 -2.05
N LEU A 82 -4.10 4.39 -0.73
CA LEU A 82 -3.27 5.08 0.27
C LEU A 82 -1.80 4.65 0.18
N HIS A 83 -1.56 3.35 0.00
CA HIS A 83 -0.23 2.80 -0.22
C HIS A 83 0.43 3.40 -1.46
N THR A 84 -0.24 3.40 -2.61
CA THR A 84 0.26 4.00 -3.86
C THR A 84 0.62 5.46 -3.67
N LYS A 85 -0.26 6.27 -3.06
CA LYS A 85 0.02 7.68 -2.79
C LYS A 85 1.30 7.83 -1.97
N THR A 86 1.37 7.16 -0.81
CA THR A 86 2.50 7.33 0.11
C THR A 86 3.80 6.76 -0.44
N TRP A 87 3.73 5.66 -1.19
CA TRP A 87 4.86 5.09 -1.90
C TRP A 87 5.40 6.06 -2.95
N PHE A 88 4.54 6.67 -3.76
CA PHE A 88 4.94 7.62 -4.79
C PHE A 88 5.58 8.88 -4.19
N ASP A 89 5.10 9.36 -3.04
CA ASP A 89 5.71 10.52 -2.36
C ASP A 89 7.07 10.21 -1.71
N LEU A 90 7.31 8.95 -1.33
CA LEU A 90 8.50 8.54 -0.56
C LEU A 90 9.60 7.95 -1.44
N ALA A 91 9.25 7.19 -2.49
CA ALA A 91 10.22 6.54 -3.37
C ALA A 91 11.25 7.51 -4.00
N PRO A 92 10.87 8.72 -4.49
CA PRO A 92 11.82 9.66 -5.07
C PRO A 92 12.93 10.09 -4.11
N LYS A 93 12.67 10.05 -2.79
CA LYS A 93 13.63 10.48 -1.76
C LYS A 93 14.83 9.55 -1.64
N ALA A 94 14.74 8.32 -2.16
CA ALA A 94 15.85 7.38 -2.25
C ALA A 94 16.80 7.66 -3.44
N THR A 95 16.46 8.64 -4.30
CA THR A 95 17.25 8.98 -5.48
C THR A 95 17.83 10.40 -5.36
N ILE A 96 19.02 10.59 -5.94
CA ILE A 96 19.66 11.90 -6.07
C ILE A 96 19.90 12.12 -7.56
N ILE A 97 19.12 13.02 -8.16
CA ILE A 97 19.23 13.40 -9.56
C ILE A 97 19.62 14.88 -9.61
N ILE A 98 20.70 15.19 -10.31
CA ILE A 98 21.19 16.55 -10.51
C ILE A 98 20.89 16.97 -11.95
N VAL A 99 20.25 18.12 -12.12
CA VAL A 99 19.91 18.71 -13.42
C VAL A 99 20.39 20.15 -13.43
N LYS A 100 21.27 20.51 -14.36
CA LYS A 100 21.86 21.87 -14.45
C LYS A 100 22.45 22.33 -13.10
N ASP A 101 23.27 21.48 -12.49
CA ASP A 101 23.94 21.70 -11.20
C ASP A 101 23.02 21.87 -9.98
N GLU A 102 21.71 21.67 -10.12
CA GLU A 102 20.75 21.68 -9.02
C GLU A 102 20.18 20.29 -8.74
N LYS A 103 19.93 19.98 -7.47
CA LYS A 103 19.20 18.77 -7.09
C LYS A 103 17.73 18.91 -7.51
N MET A 104 17.28 18.01 -8.36
CA MET A 104 15.89 17.95 -8.79
C MET A 104 14.96 17.65 -7.59
N GLY A 105 13.82 18.34 -7.54
CA GLY A 105 12.73 18.02 -6.61
C GLY A 105 12.08 16.66 -6.89
N PRO A 106 11.26 16.12 -5.97
CA PRO A 106 10.59 14.84 -6.16
C PRO A 106 9.46 14.87 -7.20
N GLU A 107 8.90 16.05 -7.50
CA GLU A 107 7.66 16.24 -8.26
C GLU A 107 7.70 15.61 -9.67
N PRO A 108 8.79 15.71 -10.45
CA PRO A 108 8.86 15.06 -11.76
C PRO A 108 8.68 13.54 -11.68
N ILE A 109 9.31 12.90 -10.68
CA ILE A 109 9.19 11.45 -10.49
C ILE A 109 7.78 11.10 -10.01
N VAL A 110 7.22 11.83 -9.04
CA VAL A 110 5.85 11.60 -8.56
C VAL A 110 4.83 11.68 -9.70
N LYS A 111 4.93 12.71 -10.54
CA LYS A 111 4.04 12.88 -11.71
C LYS A 111 4.21 11.73 -12.71
N GLY A 112 5.45 11.31 -12.98
CA GLY A 112 5.74 10.18 -13.85
C GLY A 112 5.14 8.87 -13.33
N LEU A 113 5.25 8.60 -12.02
CA LEU A 113 4.67 7.42 -11.38
C LEU A 113 3.13 7.42 -11.47
N TRP A 114 2.48 8.55 -11.23
CA TRP A 114 1.03 8.68 -11.39
C TRP A 114 0.58 8.51 -12.84
N ALA A 115 1.30 9.10 -13.80
CA ALA A 115 1.01 8.92 -15.22
C ALA A 115 1.12 7.45 -15.63
N ALA A 116 2.18 6.76 -15.21
CA ALA A 116 2.35 5.33 -15.46
C ALA A 116 1.23 4.51 -14.81
N ALA A 117 0.86 4.81 -13.56
CA ALA A 117 -0.23 4.12 -12.87
C ALA A 117 -1.56 4.25 -13.62
N VAL A 118 -1.93 5.46 -14.05
CA VAL A 118 -3.16 5.69 -14.83
C VAL A 118 -3.13 4.91 -16.14
N VAL A 119 -2.03 4.99 -16.89
CA VAL A 119 -1.89 4.27 -18.17
C VAL A 119 -2.02 2.76 -17.98
N ILE A 120 -1.35 2.19 -16.98
CA ILE A 120 -1.42 0.75 -16.68
C ILE A 120 -2.84 0.37 -16.25
N THR A 121 -3.49 1.16 -15.38
CA THR A 121 -4.87 0.88 -14.95
C THR A 121 -5.83 0.88 -16.14
N LEU A 122 -5.75 1.86 -17.04
CA LEU A 122 -6.61 1.93 -18.23
C LEU A 122 -6.34 0.75 -19.18
N ALA A 123 -5.08 0.39 -19.39
CA ALA A 123 -4.72 -0.76 -20.23
C ALA A 123 -5.26 -2.08 -19.65
N VAL A 124 -5.10 -2.30 -18.34
CA VAL A 124 -5.63 -3.50 -17.67
C VAL A 124 -7.16 -3.56 -17.78
N LEU A 125 -7.87 -2.45 -17.55
CA LEU A 125 -9.33 -2.41 -17.70
C LEU A 125 -9.78 -2.67 -19.13
N ALA A 126 -9.08 -2.10 -20.13
CA ALA A 126 -9.39 -2.34 -21.53
C ALA A 126 -9.19 -3.82 -21.91
N ILE A 127 -8.06 -4.41 -21.54
CA ILE A 127 -7.76 -5.83 -21.80
C ILE A 127 -8.76 -6.75 -21.09
N ALA A 128 -9.18 -6.43 -19.87
CA ALA A 128 -10.06 -7.30 -19.09
C ALA A 128 -11.54 -7.20 -19.47
N LEU A 129 -11.99 -6.10 -20.08
CA LEU A 129 -13.42 -5.81 -20.31
C LEU A 129 -13.81 -5.64 -21.78
N LEU A 130 -12.87 -5.28 -22.66
CA LEU A 130 -13.16 -4.96 -24.07
C LEU A 130 -12.57 -5.97 -25.06
N PHE A 131 -11.59 -6.76 -24.65
CA PHE A 131 -10.92 -7.78 -25.44
C PHE A 131 -11.09 -9.14 -24.77
#